data_AF-A0A4P2VPH6-F1
#
_entry.id   AF-A0A4P2VPH6-F1
#
_cell.length_a   1.000
_cell.length_b   1.000
_cell.length_c   1.000
_cell.angle_alpha   90.00
_cell.angle_beta   90.00
_cell.angle_gamma   90.00
#
_symmetry.space_group_name_H-M   'P 1'
#
loop_
_entity.id
_entity.type
_entity.pdbx_description
1 polymer ?
#
loop_
_entity_poly.entity_id
_entity_poly.type
_entity_poly.pdbx_seq_one_letter_code
_entity_poly.pdbx_strand_id
1 'polypeptide(L)'
;MKIDCKSIDNIPIIEVVENSTVGMKLIKNVIKLFDGNLLFNSSNVFKSTLKRDDFSGAHFIELKDENLLNDTFYLPFKENSVTAMELPSTGTVQTFITARMNGCSFYICRNLFTKKIVVCHANAINSSADDVKSVKDLVNKSPNWQSFNTQKSLARMMDIFSEKYKSKGNLQLLRSLYKDEYFKIVNHASNFYYLIKSIPSNDAVNFIGGTIVIGFRKNNKWSFYYQTIMNTNNINIKNYKLNYKIIESKKFFEEY
;
A
#
# COMPACT_ATOMS: atom_id res chain seq x y z
N MET A 1 -7.65 14.73 15.51
CA MET A 1 -6.24 15.19 15.54
C MET A 1 -5.84 15.58 14.13
N LYS A 2 -5.43 16.83 13.87
CA LYS A 2 -4.85 17.21 12.57
C LYS A 2 -3.42 16.69 12.56
N ILE A 3 -3.09 15.77 11.67
CA ILE A 3 -1.70 15.40 11.42
C ILE A 3 -1.08 16.58 10.66
N ASP A 4 -0.30 17.42 11.35
CA ASP A 4 0.41 18.55 10.74
C ASP A 4 1.70 18.02 10.10
N CYS A 5 1.61 17.59 8.84
CA CYS A 5 2.72 17.01 8.06
C CYS A 5 3.76 18.07 7.62
N LYS A 6 4.27 18.89 8.55
CA LYS A 6 5.27 19.94 8.25
C LYS A 6 6.66 19.41 7.94
N SER A 7 6.98 18.17 8.31
CA SER A 7 8.20 17.47 7.89
C SER A 7 7.94 15.99 7.64
N ILE A 8 8.60 15.44 6.62
CA ILE A 8 8.53 14.01 6.24
C ILE A 8 9.02 13.11 7.38
N ASP A 9 9.93 13.61 8.23
CA ASP A 9 10.49 12.89 9.38
C ASP A 9 9.49 12.67 10.53
N ASN A 10 8.31 13.30 10.48
CA ASN A 10 7.27 13.17 11.50
C ASN A 10 6.04 12.37 11.02
N ILE A 11 6.12 11.66 9.89
CA ILE A 11 5.07 10.72 9.50
C ILE A 11 5.16 9.52 10.47
N PRO A 12 4.16 9.29 11.33
CA PRO A 12 4.21 8.17 12.25
C PRO A 12 4.31 6.84 11.48
N ILE A 13 4.88 5.81 12.10
CA ILE A 13 4.71 4.43 11.59
C ILE A 13 3.22 4.23 11.43
N ILE A 14 2.78 3.75 10.28
CA ILE A 14 1.37 3.45 10.03
C ILE A 14 1.33 1.98 9.61
N GLU A 15 0.69 1.16 10.44
CA GLU A 15 0.16 -0.13 10.01
C GLU A 15 -1.38 -0.06 10.00
N VAL A 16 -1.96 -0.68 8.98
CA VAL A 16 -3.41 -0.82 8.83
C VAL A 16 -3.79 -2.17 9.40
N VAL A 17 -4.60 -2.16 10.46
CA VAL A 17 -5.18 -3.38 11.01
C VAL A 17 -6.58 -3.53 10.41
N GLU A 18 -6.73 -4.45 9.46
CA GLU A 18 -8.03 -4.84 8.95
C GLU A 18 -8.72 -5.77 9.97
N ASN A 19 -9.76 -5.27 10.63
CA ASN A 19 -10.68 -6.09 11.40
C ASN A 19 -11.72 -6.74 10.48
N SER A 20 -12.18 -7.95 10.81
CA SER A 20 -13.02 -8.81 9.96
C SER A 20 -14.30 -8.12 9.43
N THR A 21 -14.84 -7.17 10.18
CA THR A 21 -16.02 -6.38 9.79
C THR A 21 -15.75 -5.44 8.60
N VAL A 22 -14.55 -4.86 8.52
CA VAL A 22 -14.13 -3.98 7.40
C VAL A 22 -14.09 -4.78 6.09
N GLY A 23 -13.55 -6.00 6.14
CA GLY A 23 -13.52 -6.94 5.02
C GLY A 23 -14.91 -7.25 4.44
N MET A 24 -15.92 -7.46 5.29
CA MET A 24 -17.28 -7.81 4.83
C MET A 24 -18.03 -6.63 4.18
N LYS A 25 -17.79 -5.37 4.61
CA LYS A 25 -18.45 -4.19 4.00
C LYS A 25 -17.78 -3.76 2.70
N LEU A 26 -16.47 -3.94 2.57
CA LEU A 26 -15.73 -3.72 1.33
C LEU A 26 -16.38 -4.43 0.13
N ILE A 27 -16.93 -5.62 0.34
CA ILE A 27 -17.58 -6.44 -0.69
C ILE A 27 -18.89 -5.81 -1.22
N LYS A 28 -19.58 -4.97 -0.44
CA LYS A 28 -20.88 -4.38 -0.82
C LYS A 28 -20.78 -3.12 -1.71
N ASN A 29 -19.64 -2.43 -1.69
CA ASN A 29 -19.43 -1.14 -2.37
C ASN A 29 -18.55 -1.23 -3.64
N VAL A 30 -18.61 -2.38 -4.31
CA VAL A 30 -17.74 -2.71 -5.44
C VAL A 30 -18.50 -2.66 -6.75
N ILE A 31 -18.04 -1.83 -7.68
CA ILE A 31 -18.39 -1.99 -9.09
C ILE A 31 -17.41 -3.00 -9.66
N LYS A 32 -17.86 -4.24 -9.83
CA LYS A 32 -17.08 -5.26 -10.55
C LYS A 32 -16.90 -4.80 -11.99
N LEU A 33 -15.66 -4.61 -12.40
CA LEU A 33 -15.30 -4.50 -13.80
C LEU A 33 -15.06 -5.92 -14.35
N PHE A 34 -15.19 -6.11 -15.66
CA PHE A 34 -14.94 -7.41 -16.31
C PHE A 34 -13.55 -7.97 -15.98
N ASP A 35 -13.45 -9.29 -15.83
CA ASP A 35 -12.24 -10.08 -15.48
C ASP A 35 -11.70 -9.87 -14.07
N GLY A 36 -12.58 -9.56 -13.11
CA GLY A 36 -12.20 -9.50 -11.69
C GLY A 36 -11.56 -8.19 -11.23
N ASN A 37 -11.30 -7.23 -12.13
CA ASN A 37 -10.92 -5.87 -11.74
C ASN A 37 -12.04 -5.19 -10.94
N LEU A 38 -11.68 -4.40 -9.95
CA LEU A 38 -12.66 -3.78 -9.04
C LEU A 38 -12.51 -2.27 -9.04
N LEU A 39 -13.60 -1.54 -9.32
CA LEU A 39 -13.68 -0.11 -9.07
C LEU A 39 -14.50 0.11 -7.80
N PHE A 40 -13.83 0.59 -6.75
CA PHE A 40 -14.49 0.99 -5.52
C PHE A 40 -15.08 2.38 -5.71
N ASN A 41 -16.35 2.52 -5.35
CA ASN A 41 -17.01 3.82 -5.38
C ASN A 41 -16.57 4.68 -4.19
N SER A 42 -17.01 5.93 -4.18
CA SER A 42 -16.76 6.89 -3.10
C SER A 42 -17.43 6.53 -1.77
N SER A 43 -18.10 5.38 -1.67
CA SER A 43 -18.69 4.88 -0.41
C SER A 43 -17.71 4.01 0.38
N ASN A 44 -16.51 3.75 -0.17
CA ASN A 44 -15.45 3.03 0.53
C ASN A 44 -14.62 3.97 1.44
N VAL A 45 -15.34 4.66 2.33
CA VAL A 45 -14.80 5.64 3.26
C VAL A 45 -15.03 5.14 4.67
N PHE A 46 -14.01 5.25 5.49
CA PHE A 46 -14.00 4.85 6.89
C PHE A 46 -13.62 6.04 7.74
N LYS A 47 -14.00 5.98 9.01
CA LYS A 47 -13.40 6.86 10.02
C LYS A 47 -12.06 6.27 10.41
N SER A 48 -10.99 7.04 10.23
CA SER A 48 -9.67 6.65 10.72
C SER A 48 -9.47 7.14 12.15
N THR A 49 -8.81 6.33 12.97
CA THR A 49 -8.25 6.78 14.25
C THR A 49 -6.80 6.37 14.30
N LEU A 50 -5.92 7.35 14.52
CA LEU A 50 -4.52 7.07 14.82
C LEU A 50 -4.45 6.53 16.24
N LYS A 51 -4.08 5.27 16.39
CA LYS A 51 -3.76 4.64 17.66
C LYS A 51 -2.26 4.55 17.81
N ARG A 52 -1.78 4.59 19.04
CA ARG A 52 -0.40 4.24 19.37
C ARG A 52 -0.41 2.85 19.99
N ASP A 53 0.53 2.01 19.58
CA ASP A 53 0.86 0.80 20.29
C ASP A 53 1.73 1.14 21.48
N ASP A 54 1.23 0.87 22.68
CA ASP A 54 1.98 1.12 23.90
C ASP A 54 3.23 0.23 24.01
N PHE A 55 3.24 -0.91 23.29
CA PHE A 55 4.36 -1.85 23.34
C PHE A 55 5.46 -1.50 22.34
N SER A 56 5.14 -1.43 21.04
CA SER A 56 6.15 -1.14 20.00
C SER A 56 6.43 0.35 19.82
N GLY A 57 5.56 1.23 20.32
CA GLY A 57 5.60 2.66 20.02
C GLY A 57 5.19 3.03 18.59
N ALA A 58 4.86 2.03 17.76
CA ALA A 58 4.30 2.24 16.43
C ALA A 58 2.95 2.95 16.53
N HIS A 59 2.56 3.64 15.47
CA HIS A 59 1.17 4.05 15.33
C HIS A 59 0.47 3.15 14.32
N PHE A 60 -0.82 3.00 14.50
CA PHE A 60 -1.67 2.25 13.60
C PHE A 60 -2.84 3.13 13.21
N ILE A 61 -3.26 3.01 11.95
CA ILE A 61 -4.53 3.59 11.53
C ILE A 61 -5.57 2.50 11.66
N GLU A 62 -6.39 2.63 12.69
CA GLU A 62 -7.60 1.82 12.83
C GLU A 62 -8.69 2.43 11.95
N LEU A 63 -9.24 1.62 11.06
CA LEU A 63 -10.41 1.98 10.27
C LEU A 63 -11.66 1.50 11.01
N LYS A 64 -12.54 2.43 11.33
CA LYS A 64 -13.82 2.15 11.99
C LYS A 64 -14.97 2.40 11.04
N ASP A 65 -15.95 1.53 11.14
CA ASP A 65 -17.22 1.68 10.44
C ASP A 65 -18.21 2.47 11.29
N GLU A 66 -18.08 3.81 11.31
CA GLU A 66 -18.96 4.71 12.07
C GLU A 66 -19.69 5.67 11.11
N ASN A 67 -21.01 5.75 11.21
CA ASN A 67 -21.88 6.37 10.19
C ASN A 67 -21.80 7.90 10.01
N LEU A 68 -20.98 8.65 10.76
CA LEU A 68 -21.16 10.12 10.81
C LEU A 68 -19.93 10.97 10.48
N LEU A 69 -18.71 10.42 10.39
CA LEU A 69 -17.50 11.22 10.14
C LEU A 69 -16.42 10.42 9.39
N ASN A 70 -16.78 9.82 8.25
CA ASN A 70 -15.81 9.11 7.41
C ASN A 70 -14.82 10.09 6.79
N ASP A 71 -13.53 9.90 7.05
CA ASP A 71 -12.46 10.84 6.69
C ASP A 71 -11.34 10.20 5.85
N THR A 72 -11.41 8.88 5.65
CA THR A 72 -10.36 8.09 5.02
C THR A 72 -10.89 7.14 3.96
N PHE A 73 -10.40 7.28 2.73
CA PHE A 73 -10.58 6.29 1.68
C PHE A 73 -9.63 5.11 1.88
N TYR A 74 -10.13 3.89 1.72
CA TYR A 74 -9.31 2.69 1.77
C TYR A 74 -9.33 1.93 0.45
N LEU A 75 -8.17 1.67 -0.15
CA LEU A 75 -8.05 0.85 -1.36
C LEU A 75 -7.57 -0.56 -1.00
N PRO A 76 -8.44 -1.57 -1.07
CA PRO A 76 -8.07 -2.92 -0.68
C PRO A 76 -7.16 -3.59 -1.71
N PHE A 77 -6.60 -4.73 -1.31
CA PHE A 77 -5.85 -5.61 -2.18
C PHE A 77 -6.79 -6.63 -2.84
N LYS A 78 -6.46 -7.04 -4.07
CA LYS A 78 -7.05 -8.23 -4.70
C LYS A 78 -6.00 -9.02 -5.47
N GLU A 79 -6.03 -10.33 -5.30
CA GLU A 79 -5.14 -11.24 -6.00
C GLU A 79 -5.36 -11.20 -7.52
N ASN A 80 -4.26 -11.11 -8.29
CA ASN A 80 -4.26 -11.16 -9.75
C ASN A 80 -5.25 -10.20 -10.41
N SER A 81 -5.32 -8.97 -9.92
CA SER A 81 -6.29 -7.97 -10.36
C SER A 81 -5.78 -6.55 -10.12
N VAL A 82 -6.46 -5.59 -10.77
CA VAL A 82 -6.39 -4.17 -10.45
C VAL A 82 -7.59 -3.79 -9.60
N THR A 83 -7.33 -3.21 -8.44
CA THR A 83 -8.32 -2.46 -7.68
C THR A 83 -8.09 -0.97 -7.93
N ALA A 84 -9.17 -0.20 -8.05
CA ALA A 84 -9.07 1.23 -8.28
C ALA A 84 -10.14 2.01 -7.52
N MET A 85 -9.88 3.30 -7.32
CA MET A 85 -10.81 4.21 -6.67
C MET A 85 -10.65 5.62 -7.25
N GLU A 86 -11.76 6.29 -7.55
CA GLU A 86 -11.75 7.74 -7.83
C GLU A 86 -11.75 8.52 -6.52
N LEU A 87 -10.76 9.38 -6.34
CA LEU A 87 -10.69 10.30 -5.20
C LEU A 87 -11.40 11.62 -5.55
N PRO A 88 -12.16 12.20 -4.62
CA PRO A 88 -12.83 13.46 -4.85
C PRO A 88 -11.83 14.62 -4.85
N SER A 89 -12.11 15.66 -5.63
CA SER A 89 -11.35 16.93 -5.61
C SER A 89 -11.78 17.81 -4.43
N THR A 90 -13.03 17.70 -3.99
CA THR A 90 -13.65 18.48 -2.91
C THR A 90 -14.24 17.58 -1.82
N GLY A 91 -14.75 18.17 -0.73
CA GLY A 91 -15.49 17.45 0.32
C GLY A 91 -14.77 17.39 1.67
N THR A 92 -15.22 16.49 2.53
CA THR A 92 -14.73 16.35 3.92
C THR A 92 -13.61 15.33 4.08
N VAL A 93 -13.56 14.31 3.22
CA VAL A 93 -12.56 13.23 3.26
C VAL A 93 -11.18 13.79 2.92
N GLN A 94 -10.20 13.64 3.80
CA GLN A 94 -8.85 14.21 3.64
C GLN A 94 -7.75 13.16 3.49
N THR A 95 -8.04 11.89 3.77
CA THR A 95 -7.02 10.85 3.84
C THR A 95 -7.34 9.70 2.88
N PHE A 96 -6.30 9.07 2.37
CA PHE A 96 -6.33 7.87 1.55
C PHE A 96 -5.29 6.89 2.07
N ILE A 97 -5.61 5.59 2.08
CA ILE A 97 -4.69 4.52 2.46
C ILE A 97 -4.94 3.31 1.56
N THR A 98 -3.88 2.61 1.15
CA THR A 98 -3.99 1.30 0.50
C THR A 98 -3.73 0.14 1.47
N ALA A 99 -4.24 -1.03 1.12
CA ALA A 99 -3.72 -2.31 1.61
C ALA A 99 -2.21 -2.43 1.35
N ARG A 100 -1.55 -3.32 2.10
CA ARG A 100 -0.11 -3.60 1.95
C ARG A 100 0.24 -3.98 0.51
N MET A 101 1.27 -3.32 -0.02
CA MET A 101 1.86 -3.53 -1.33
C MET A 101 3.07 -4.45 -1.22
N ASN A 102 2.81 -5.76 -1.21
CA ASN A 102 3.87 -6.77 -1.14
C ASN A 102 4.28 -7.21 -2.56
N GLY A 103 5.00 -6.35 -3.27
CA GLY A 103 5.36 -6.60 -4.66
C GLY A 103 4.25 -6.26 -5.67
N CYS A 104 3.33 -5.40 -5.25
CA CYS A 104 2.31 -4.81 -6.10
C CYS A 104 2.84 -3.52 -6.76
N SER A 105 2.15 -3.06 -7.80
CA SER A 105 2.38 -1.73 -8.39
C SER A 105 1.24 -0.81 -8.04
N PHE A 106 1.54 0.47 -7.83
CA PHE A 106 0.54 1.50 -7.57
C PHE A 106 0.57 2.55 -8.67
N TYR A 107 -0.60 3.00 -9.11
CA TYR A 107 -0.73 3.97 -10.19
C TYR A 107 -1.64 5.10 -9.76
N ILE A 108 -1.27 6.32 -10.14
CA ILE A 108 -2.07 7.53 -9.99
C ILE A 108 -2.36 8.02 -11.40
N CYS A 109 -3.63 8.05 -11.74
CA CYS A 109 -4.14 8.52 -13.02
C CYS A 109 -5.05 9.73 -12.81
N ARG A 110 -5.31 10.47 -13.89
CA ARG A 110 -6.38 11.46 -13.97
C ARG A 110 -7.44 10.97 -14.94
N ASN A 111 -8.69 10.94 -14.50
CA ASN A 111 -9.81 10.79 -15.43
C ASN A 111 -9.94 12.07 -16.26
N LEU A 112 -9.76 11.98 -17.57
CA LEU A 112 -9.72 13.14 -18.47
C LEU A 112 -11.09 13.83 -18.61
N PHE A 113 -12.19 13.13 -18.31
CA PHE A 113 -13.54 13.70 -18.34
C PHE A 113 -13.89 14.35 -17.00
N THR A 114 -13.81 13.59 -15.90
CA THR A 114 -14.20 14.10 -14.57
C THR A 114 -13.14 14.95 -13.89
N LYS A 115 -11.90 14.94 -14.43
CA LYS A 115 -10.69 15.54 -13.86
C LYS A 115 -10.28 15.01 -12.48
N LYS A 116 -10.96 13.98 -11.97
CA LYS A 116 -10.65 13.35 -10.67
C LYS A 116 -9.38 12.51 -10.74
N ILE A 117 -8.71 12.40 -9.61
CA ILE A 117 -7.61 11.45 -9.41
C ILE A 117 -8.18 10.04 -9.30
N VAL A 118 -7.59 9.09 -10.00
CA VAL A 118 -7.90 7.66 -9.91
C VAL A 118 -6.65 6.95 -9.43
N VAL A 119 -6.74 6.33 -8.25
CA VAL A 119 -5.66 5.53 -7.69
C VAL A 119 -5.91 4.06 -7.96
N CYS A 120 -4.86 3.33 -8.34
CA CYS A 120 -4.96 1.93 -8.70
C CYS A 120 -3.89 1.12 -7.96
N HIS A 121 -4.29 -0.01 -7.39
CA HIS A 121 -3.42 -1.00 -6.77
C HIS A 121 -3.52 -2.28 -7.61
N ALA A 122 -2.44 -2.55 -8.35
CA ALA A 122 -2.34 -3.68 -9.26
C ALA A 122 -1.45 -4.76 -8.67
N ASN A 123 -1.89 -6.01 -8.73
CA ASN A 123 -1.18 -7.14 -8.19
C ASN A 123 -1.17 -8.32 -9.16
N ALA A 124 0.01 -8.93 -9.34
CA ALA A 124 0.20 -10.16 -10.10
C ALA A 124 1.01 -11.15 -9.25
N ILE A 125 0.35 -12.17 -8.74
CA ILE A 125 0.98 -13.32 -8.07
C ILE A 125 1.17 -14.39 -9.14
N ASN A 126 2.38 -14.44 -9.71
CA ASN A 126 2.77 -15.45 -10.70
C ASN A 126 3.56 -16.62 -10.09
N SER A 127 3.70 -16.67 -8.76
CA SER A 127 4.42 -17.75 -8.08
C SER A 127 3.46 -18.65 -7.33
N SER A 128 3.35 -19.91 -7.73
CA SER A 128 2.92 -20.96 -6.81
C SER A 128 3.95 -21.04 -5.67
N ALA A 129 3.47 -21.26 -4.44
CA ALA A 129 4.34 -21.49 -3.29
C ALA A 129 5.29 -22.68 -3.50
N ASP A 130 4.95 -23.59 -4.43
CA ASP A 130 5.67 -24.82 -4.75
C ASP A 130 7.02 -24.62 -5.46
N ASP A 131 7.31 -23.41 -5.97
CA ASP A 131 8.56 -23.15 -6.72
C ASP A 131 9.75 -22.76 -5.82
N VAL A 132 9.63 -22.82 -4.48
CA VAL A 132 10.76 -22.52 -3.58
C VAL A 132 11.47 -23.83 -3.23
N LYS A 133 12.53 -24.18 -3.97
CA LYS A 133 13.24 -25.45 -3.77
C LYS A 133 14.53 -25.30 -2.96
N SER A 134 14.97 -24.07 -2.67
CA SER A 134 16.24 -23.82 -1.96
C SER A 134 16.27 -22.49 -1.20
N VAL A 135 17.22 -22.35 -0.27
CA VAL A 135 17.55 -21.08 0.40
C VAL A 135 17.99 -20.02 -0.62
N LYS A 136 18.59 -20.43 -1.74
CA LYS A 136 18.93 -19.55 -2.85
C LYS A 136 17.69 -19.05 -3.59
N ASP A 137 16.63 -19.86 -3.65
CA ASP A 137 15.31 -19.44 -4.16
C ASP A 137 14.58 -18.53 -3.18
N LEU A 138 14.79 -18.65 -1.87
CA LEU A 138 14.30 -17.69 -0.87
C LEU A 138 14.98 -16.32 -1.01
N VAL A 139 16.30 -16.30 -1.28
CA VAL A 139 17.05 -15.05 -1.54
C VAL A 139 16.70 -14.48 -2.92
N ASN A 140 16.49 -15.31 -3.92
CA ASN A 140 16.06 -14.86 -5.25
C ASN A 140 14.57 -14.53 -5.33
N LYS A 141 13.74 -15.06 -4.43
CA LYS A 141 12.34 -14.64 -4.16
C LYS A 141 12.28 -13.72 -2.96
N SER A 142 13.40 -13.09 -2.63
CA SER A 142 13.48 -12.06 -1.61
C SER A 142 12.34 -11.07 -1.81
N PRO A 143 11.87 -10.42 -0.74
CA PRO A 143 10.80 -9.43 -0.76
C PRO A 143 10.96 -8.34 -1.81
N ASN A 144 12.11 -8.20 -2.46
CA ASN A 144 12.41 -7.29 -3.55
C ASN A 144 12.36 -7.87 -4.97
N TRP A 145 12.43 -9.18 -5.16
CA TRP A 145 12.45 -9.74 -6.51
C TRP A 145 11.05 -9.71 -7.09
N GLN A 146 10.94 -9.17 -8.29
CA GLN A 146 9.74 -9.23 -9.11
C GLN A 146 10.22 -9.64 -10.50
N SER A 147 9.75 -10.77 -10.98
CA SER A 147 10.15 -11.24 -12.30
C SER A 147 9.77 -10.20 -13.36
N PHE A 148 10.58 -10.09 -14.40
CA PHE A 148 10.24 -9.24 -15.56
C PHE A 148 8.87 -9.60 -16.16
N ASN A 149 8.50 -10.88 -16.12
CA ASN A 149 7.17 -11.34 -16.54
C ASN A 149 6.07 -10.79 -15.63
N THR A 150 6.29 -10.75 -14.31
CA THR A 150 5.36 -10.15 -13.34
C THR A 150 5.20 -8.65 -13.59
N GLN A 151 6.28 -7.92 -13.87
CA GLN A 151 6.21 -6.49 -14.23
C GLN A 151 5.41 -6.27 -15.51
N LYS A 152 5.68 -7.08 -16.54
CA LYS A 152 4.89 -7.07 -17.78
C LYS A 152 3.42 -7.40 -17.54
N SER A 153 3.11 -8.39 -16.69
CA SER A 153 1.74 -8.72 -16.31
C SER A 153 1.05 -7.54 -15.62
N LEU A 154 1.74 -6.84 -14.71
CA LEU A 154 1.21 -5.66 -14.03
C LEU A 154 0.93 -4.50 -14.99
N ALA A 155 1.87 -4.20 -15.88
CA ALA A 155 1.68 -3.19 -16.92
C ALA A 155 0.50 -3.54 -17.84
N ARG A 156 0.45 -4.79 -18.32
CA ARG A 156 -0.66 -5.28 -19.16
C ARG A 156 -2.01 -5.20 -18.45
N MET A 157 -2.07 -5.52 -17.15
CA MET A 157 -3.29 -5.37 -16.37
C MET A 157 -3.75 -3.91 -16.29
N MET A 158 -2.82 -2.96 -16.18
CA MET A 158 -3.16 -1.53 -16.23
C MET A 158 -3.60 -1.07 -17.60
N ASP A 159 -3.03 -1.59 -18.68
CA ASP A 159 -3.48 -1.30 -20.05
C ASP A 159 -4.92 -1.80 -20.25
N ILE A 160 -5.20 -3.04 -19.86
CA ILE A 160 -6.54 -3.64 -19.92
C ILE A 160 -7.52 -2.84 -19.05
N PHE A 161 -7.11 -2.45 -17.84
CA PHE A 161 -7.93 -1.63 -16.96
C PHE A 161 -8.24 -0.27 -17.60
N SER A 162 -7.24 0.41 -18.16
CA SER A 162 -7.39 1.72 -18.79
C SER A 162 -8.31 1.66 -20.02
N GLU A 163 -8.17 0.62 -20.85
CA GLU A 163 -9.06 0.39 -22.00
C GLU A 163 -10.52 0.22 -21.56
N LYS A 164 -10.75 -0.62 -20.54
CA LYS A 164 -12.09 -0.84 -19.97
C LYS A 164 -12.65 0.42 -19.31
N TYR A 165 -11.78 1.25 -18.74
CA TYR A 165 -12.16 2.51 -18.11
C TYR A 165 -12.60 3.57 -19.12
N LYS A 166 -12.26 3.47 -20.41
CA LYS A 166 -12.60 4.47 -21.44
C LYS A 166 -14.08 4.84 -21.46
N SER A 167 -14.97 3.88 -21.21
CA SER A 167 -16.43 4.12 -21.10
C SER A 167 -16.82 5.09 -19.98
N LYS A 168 -15.95 5.28 -18.98
CA LYS A 168 -16.07 6.23 -17.85
C LYS A 168 -15.14 7.44 -17.99
N GLY A 169 -14.46 7.57 -19.12
CA GLY A 169 -13.44 8.56 -19.41
C GLY A 169 -12.08 7.93 -19.70
N ASN A 170 -11.27 8.60 -20.52
CA ASN A 170 -9.88 8.19 -20.73
C ASN A 170 -9.06 8.47 -19.45
N LEU A 171 -8.16 7.56 -19.10
CA LEU A 171 -7.21 7.76 -18.01
C LEU A 171 -5.89 8.31 -18.55
N GLN A 172 -5.39 9.37 -17.94
CA GLN A 172 -4.02 9.84 -18.13
C GLN A 172 -3.17 9.38 -16.94
N LEU A 173 -2.14 8.58 -17.20
CA LEU A 173 -1.17 8.22 -16.15
C LEU A 173 -0.42 9.48 -15.68
N LEU A 174 -0.43 9.74 -14.38
CA LEU A 174 0.32 10.84 -13.76
C LEU A 174 1.60 10.32 -13.08
N ARG A 175 1.49 9.19 -12.36
CA ARG A 175 2.61 8.58 -11.65
C ARG A 175 2.39 7.08 -11.46
N SER A 176 3.46 6.31 -11.50
CA SER A 176 3.50 4.91 -11.08
C SER A 176 4.49 4.74 -9.93
N LEU A 177 4.24 3.81 -9.01
CA LEU A 177 5.15 3.44 -7.95
C LEU A 177 5.37 1.92 -8.04
N TYR A 178 6.62 1.54 -8.27
CA TYR A 178 7.04 0.16 -8.52
C TYR A 178 7.90 -0.38 -7.37
N LYS A 179 8.00 -1.70 -7.30
CA LYS A 179 8.68 -2.43 -6.23
C LYS A 179 10.15 -2.06 -6.07
N ASP A 180 10.85 -1.90 -7.20
CA ASP A 180 12.24 -1.46 -7.24
C ASP A 180 12.45 -0.08 -6.60
N GLU A 181 11.44 0.81 -6.69
CA GLU A 181 11.47 2.13 -6.06
C GLU A 181 11.25 2.05 -4.55
N TYR A 182 10.15 1.47 -4.06
CA TYR A 182 9.82 1.48 -2.62
C TYR A 182 10.60 0.46 -1.77
N PHE A 183 11.30 -0.48 -2.41
CA PHE A 183 12.28 -1.35 -1.75
C PHE A 183 13.74 -0.98 -2.09
N LYS A 184 14.00 0.17 -2.72
CA LYS A 184 15.36 0.55 -3.11
C LYS A 184 16.37 0.50 -1.95
N ILE A 185 15.96 0.93 -0.76
CA ILE A 185 16.83 0.90 0.44
C ILE A 185 17.14 -0.54 0.89
N VAL A 186 16.18 -1.45 0.75
CA VAL A 186 16.38 -2.89 0.99
C VAL A 186 17.27 -3.51 -0.11
N ASN A 187 17.20 -2.99 -1.34
CA ASN A 187 17.91 -3.52 -2.52
C ASN A 187 19.39 -3.22 -2.56
N HIS A 188 19.87 -2.21 -1.83
CA HIS A 188 21.30 -2.05 -1.62
C HIS A 188 21.77 -3.20 -0.70
N ALA A 189 22.09 -4.34 -1.32
CA ALA A 189 22.40 -5.61 -0.68
C ALA A 189 23.49 -5.53 0.40
N SER A 190 24.40 -4.56 0.31
CA SER A 190 25.35 -4.24 1.37
C SER A 190 24.64 -3.76 2.64
N ASN A 191 23.68 -2.84 2.53
CA ASN A 191 22.94 -2.31 3.67
C ASN A 191 22.03 -3.37 4.30
N PHE A 192 21.35 -4.20 3.51
CA PHE A 192 20.52 -5.27 4.06
C PHE A 192 21.35 -6.36 4.73
N TYR A 193 22.50 -6.73 4.14
CA TYR A 193 23.45 -7.65 4.77
C TYR A 193 24.04 -7.09 6.08
N TYR A 194 24.42 -5.80 6.13
CA TYR A 194 24.85 -5.15 7.37
C TYR A 194 23.72 -5.02 8.39
N LEU A 195 22.49 -4.73 7.95
CA LEU A 195 21.31 -4.67 8.79
C LEU A 195 21.04 -6.03 9.45
N ILE A 196 21.04 -7.12 8.67
CA ILE A 196 20.90 -8.48 9.19
C ILE A 196 22.07 -8.84 10.10
N LYS A 197 23.31 -8.51 9.74
CA LYS A 197 24.49 -8.80 10.58
C LYS A 197 24.51 -8.03 11.90
N SER A 198 23.90 -6.84 11.95
CA SER A 198 23.77 -6.04 13.18
C SER A 198 22.72 -6.59 14.15
N ILE A 199 21.90 -7.54 13.68
CA ILE A 199 20.88 -8.21 14.49
C ILE A 199 21.56 -9.44 15.12
N PRO A 200 21.48 -9.63 16.46
CA PRO A 200 22.10 -10.76 17.14
C PRO A 200 21.73 -12.10 16.49
N SER A 201 22.69 -13.04 16.42
CA SER A 201 22.56 -14.31 15.69
C SER A 201 21.40 -15.23 16.12
N ASN A 202 20.74 -14.93 17.25
CA ASN A 202 19.56 -15.67 17.73
C ASN A 202 18.23 -15.07 17.23
N ASP A 203 18.26 -13.88 16.64
CA ASP A 203 17.10 -13.18 16.10
C ASP A 203 17.05 -13.41 14.58
N ALA A 204 16.44 -14.53 14.17
CA ALA A 204 16.19 -14.77 12.75
C ALA A 204 15.31 -13.65 12.17
N VAL A 205 15.84 -12.90 11.21
CA VAL A 205 15.10 -11.86 10.48
C VAL A 205 14.08 -12.55 9.57
N ASN A 206 12.89 -12.80 10.11
CA ASN A 206 11.72 -13.10 9.30
C ASN A 206 11.25 -11.78 8.68
N PHE A 207 11.80 -11.41 7.54
CA PHE A 207 11.33 -10.21 6.84
C PHE A 207 9.88 -10.43 6.38
N ILE A 208 8.94 -9.85 7.12
CA ILE A 208 7.59 -9.55 6.67
C ILE A 208 7.52 -8.03 6.60
N GLY A 209 8.19 -7.46 5.60
CA GLY A 209 8.11 -6.03 5.33
C GLY A 209 7.04 -5.75 4.28
N GLY A 210 6.23 -4.74 4.55
CA GLY A 210 5.18 -4.28 3.64
C GLY A 210 5.35 -2.81 3.34
N THR A 211 4.87 -2.40 2.17
CA THR A 211 4.78 -0.99 1.81
C THR A 211 3.32 -0.58 1.84
N ILE A 212 3.02 0.60 2.35
CA ILE A 212 1.71 1.23 2.20
C ILE A 212 1.87 2.56 1.48
N VAL A 213 0.86 2.94 0.73
CA VAL A 213 0.70 4.28 0.16
C VAL A 213 -0.37 5.02 0.95
N ILE A 214 -0.05 6.25 1.32
CA ILE A 214 -0.92 7.15 2.05
C ILE A 214 -1.07 8.43 1.23
N GLY A 215 -2.31 8.89 1.07
CA GLY A 215 -2.63 10.16 0.43
C GLY A 215 -3.23 11.14 1.43
N PHE A 216 -2.86 12.41 1.31
CA PHE A 216 -3.45 13.52 2.06
C PHE A 216 -3.97 14.57 1.09
N ARG A 217 -5.17 15.09 1.35
CA ARG A 217 -5.75 16.22 0.64
C ARG A 217 -5.59 17.49 1.45
N LYS A 218 -5.03 18.53 0.84
CA LYS A 218 -4.89 19.87 1.43
C LYS A 218 -5.17 20.90 0.35
N ASN A 219 -6.01 21.89 0.65
CA ASN A 219 -6.41 22.91 -0.32
C ASN A 219 -6.91 22.32 -1.65
N ASN A 220 -7.71 21.25 -1.57
CA ASN A 220 -8.24 20.48 -2.71
C ASN A 220 -7.18 19.82 -3.63
N LYS A 221 -5.93 19.69 -3.17
CA LYS A 221 -4.86 18.97 -3.90
C LYS A 221 -4.44 17.74 -3.14
N TRP A 222 -4.23 16.64 -3.85
CA TRP A 222 -3.73 15.40 -3.27
C TRP A 222 -2.19 15.35 -3.28
N SER A 223 -1.62 14.86 -2.18
CA SER A 223 -0.21 14.47 -2.06
C SER A 223 -0.11 13.04 -1.59
N PHE A 224 0.78 12.25 -2.18
CA PHE A 224 0.94 10.83 -1.85
C PHE A 224 2.36 10.52 -1.40
N TYR A 225 2.41 9.67 -0.40
CA TYR A 225 3.59 9.18 0.27
C TYR A 225 3.56 7.66 0.27
N TYR A 226 4.71 7.01 0.25
CA TYR A 226 4.80 5.61 0.62
C TYR A 226 5.61 5.48 1.90
N GLN A 227 5.31 4.42 2.66
CA GLN A 227 6.07 4.01 3.83
C GLN A 227 6.36 2.52 3.72
N THR A 228 7.63 2.17 3.77
CA THR A 228 8.09 0.78 3.79
C THR A 228 8.50 0.44 5.21
N ILE A 229 7.82 -0.55 5.79
CA ILE A 229 8.06 -1.03 7.15
C ILE A 229 8.73 -2.40 7.12
N MET A 230 9.60 -2.64 8.10
CA MET A 230 10.18 -3.95 8.38
C MET A 230 9.72 -4.41 9.75
N ASN A 231 9.31 -5.68 9.83
CA ASN A 231 9.16 -6.36 11.09
C ASN A 231 10.50 -6.98 11.50
N THR A 232 10.99 -6.64 12.69
CA THR A 232 12.09 -7.34 13.35
C THR A 232 11.49 -8.17 14.48
N ASN A 233 11.46 -9.49 14.31
CA ASN A 233 11.10 -10.38 15.41
C ASN A 233 12.29 -10.43 16.37
N ASN A 234 12.17 -9.83 17.56
CA ASN A 234 12.90 -10.35 18.70
C ASN A 234 12.08 -11.53 19.21
N ILE A 235 12.38 -12.75 18.77
CA ILE A 235 11.69 -13.96 19.26
C ILE A 235 12.18 -14.24 20.68
N ASN A 236 11.69 -13.47 21.65
CA ASN A 236 11.77 -13.89 23.03
C ASN A 236 10.49 -14.70 23.30
N ILE A 237 10.60 -16.03 23.34
CA ILE A 237 9.50 -17.02 23.37
C ILE A 237 8.47 -16.75 24.49
N LYS A 238 8.81 -15.92 25.49
CA LYS A 238 7.93 -15.56 26.60
C LYS A 238 7.06 -14.32 26.37
N ASN A 239 7.38 -13.43 25.41
CA ASN A 239 6.61 -12.21 25.12
C ASN A 239 6.75 -11.88 23.62
N TYR A 240 5.76 -12.27 22.80
CA TYR A 240 5.72 -11.93 21.37
C TYR A 240 5.63 -10.41 21.17
N LYS A 241 6.77 -9.74 21.06
CA LYS A 241 6.85 -8.31 20.75
C LYS A 241 7.28 -8.13 19.30
N LEU A 242 6.32 -7.72 18.46
CA LEU A 242 6.62 -7.27 17.11
C LEU A 242 7.26 -5.88 17.21
N ASN A 243 8.48 -5.74 16.71
CA ASN A 243 9.12 -4.43 16.58
C ASN A 243 9.06 -4.02 15.11
N TYR A 244 8.32 -2.95 14.82
CA TYR A 244 8.27 -2.37 13.49
C TYR A 244 9.27 -1.22 13.37
N LYS A 245 9.98 -1.18 12.24
CA LYS A 245 10.89 -0.08 11.90
C LYS A 245 10.54 0.48 10.53
N ILE A 246 10.41 1.81 10.43
CA ILE A 246 10.35 2.50 9.13
C ILE A 246 11.71 2.33 8.47
N ILE A 247 11.73 1.75 7.28
CA ILE A 247 12.92 1.73 6.43
C ILE A 247 12.96 3.00 5.58
N GLU A 248 11.82 3.38 5.02
CA GLU A 248 11.69 4.54 4.16
C GLU A 248 10.31 5.19 4.31
N SER A 249 10.26 6.51 4.30
CA SER A 249 9.04 7.26 4.03
C SER A 249 9.35 8.38 3.05
N LYS A 250 8.58 8.47 1.96
CA LYS A 250 8.89 9.41 0.87
C LYS A 250 7.64 9.88 0.17
N LYS A 251 7.58 11.19 -0.12
CA LYS A 251 6.60 11.78 -1.04
C LYS A 251 6.96 11.37 -2.46
N PHE A 252 6.02 10.81 -3.21
CA PHE A 252 6.27 10.38 -4.60
C PHE A 252 5.34 11.03 -5.62
N PHE A 253 4.28 11.72 -5.18
CA PHE A 253 3.40 12.50 -6.05
C PHE A 253 2.77 13.68 -5.31
N GLU A 254 2.62 14.80 -6.02
CA GLU A 254 1.82 15.95 -5.62
C GLU A 254 1.04 16.45 -6.84
N GLU A 255 -0.24 16.73 -6.63
CA GLU A 255 -1.06 17.37 -7.63
C GLU A 255 -0.71 18.86 -7.72
N TYR A 256 -0.46 19.33 -8.95
CA TYR A 256 -0.22 20.74 -9.27
C TYR A 256 -1.49 21.44 -9.73
#